data_AF-A0A957QW17-F1
#
_entry.id   AF-A0A957QW17-F1
#
_cell.length_a   1.000
_cell.length_b   1.000
_cell.length_c   1.000
_cell.angle_alpha   90.00
_cell.angle_beta   90.00
_cell.angle_gamma   90.00
#
_symmetry.space_group_name_H-M   'P 1'
#
loop_
_entity.id
_entity.type
_entity.pdbx_description
1 polymer ?
#
loop_
_entity_poly.entity_id
_entity_poly.type
_entity_poly.pdbx_seq_one_letter_code
_entity_poly.pdbx_strand_id
1 'polypeptide(L)'
;MKTRIAVLADYASLSIDHKLNIMGIFTTINAPQVPVVHPQMKLVTQFEFDASEAGQRPLRVTLVDDDGHELFGIGGTVTIQATHDGHPALLNQIVDLSQLAFPAFGDYEFRIYLDDEVAAEIPLLVAQAKQPPGQQPAA
;
A
#
# COMPACT_ATOMS: atom_id res chain seq x y z
N MET A 1 17.25 -0.72 -9.31
CA MET A 1 15.89 -0.39 -8.82
C MET A 1 15.90 0.53 -7.59
N LYS A 2 15.01 1.53 -7.56
CA LYS A 2 14.78 2.46 -6.44
C LYS A 2 13.29 2.69 -6.22
N THR A 3 12.83 2.65 -4.97
CA THR A 3 11.47 3.06 -4.59
C THR A 3 11.36 4.57 -4.48
N ARG A 4 10.43 5.17 -5.23
CA ARG A 4 10.15 6.61 -5.21
C ARG A 4 8.91 6.95 -4.40
N ILE A 5 7.88 6.12 -4.48
CA ILE A 5 6.61 6.28 -3.77
C ILE A 5 6.21 4.90 -3.22
N ALA A 6 5.75 4.88 -1.97
CA ALA A 6 5.12 3.72 -1.34
C ALA A 6 4.18 4.25 -0.26
N VAL A 7 2.88 4.26 -0.53
CA VAL A 7 1.87 4.86 0.36
C VAL A 7 0.54 4.08 0.32
N LEU A 8 -0.23 4.21 1.40
CA LEU A 8 -1.66 3.90 1.41
C LEU A 8 -2.45 5.17 1.10
N ALA A 9 -3.55 5.02 0.37
CA ALA A 9 -4.42 6.14 0.00
C ALA A 9 -5.89 5.72 -0.12
N ASP A 10 -6.80 6.66 0.07
CA ASP A 10 -8.24 6.44 -0.17
C ASP A 10 -8.52 6.19 -1.67
N TYR A 11 -7.81 6.92 -2.53
CA TYR A 11 -7.97 6.85 -3.97
C TYR A 11 -6.65 7.04 -4.72
N ALA A 12 -6.52 6.33 -5.84
CA ALA A 12 -5.42 6.51 -6.78
C ALA A 12 -5.88 6.16 -8.19
N SER A 13 -5.29 6.82 -9.18
CA SER A 13 -5.54 6.54 -10.61
C SER A 13 -4.36 6.93 -11.49
N LEU A 14 -4.31 6.37 -12.69
CA LEU A 14 -3.47 6.86 -13.77
C LEU A 14 -4.32 7.69 -14.72
N SER A 15 -3.85 8.89 -15.06
CA SER A 15 -4.44 9.65 -16.16
C SER A 15 -4.13 9.00 -17.51
N ILE A 16 -4.80 9.49 -18.56
CA ILE A 16 -4.57 9.04 -19.95
C ILE A 16 -3.11 9.26 -20.38
N ASP A 17 -2.47 10.31 -19.89
CA ASP A 17 -1.05 10.61 -20.11
C ASP A 17 -0.11 9.95 -19.06
N HIS A 18 -0.58 8.90 -18.38
CA HIS A 18 0.19 8.10 -17.42
C HIS A 18 0.71 8.83 -16.18
N LYS A 19 0.12 9.99 -15.82
CA LYS A 19 0.43 10.65 -14.55
C LYS A 19 -0.26 9.93 -13.40
N LEU A 20 0.49 9.72 -12.32
CA LEU A 20 0.01 9.10 -11.10
C LEU A 20 -0.70 10.14 -10.23
N ASN A 21 -2.00 9.93 -10.00
CA ASN A 21 -2.80 10.71 -9.07
C ASN A 21 -3.03 9.91 -7.78
N ILE A 22 -2.81 10.55 -6.64
CA ILE A 22 -3.00 9.95 -5.31
C ILE A 22 -3.76 10.94 -4.44
N MET A 23 -4.82 10.49 -3.79
CA MET A 23 -5.68 11.33 -2.96
C MET A 23 -5.98 10.62 -1.63
N GLY A 24 -5.90 11.38 -0.54
CA GLY A 24 -6.15 10.87 0.80
C GLY A 24 -5.07 9.91 1.28
N ILE A 25 -3.80 10.32 1.20
CA ILE A 25 -2.69 9.52 1.78
C ILE A 25 -2.88 9.48 3.30
N PHE A 26 -2.83 8.29 3.88
CA PHE A 26 -2.99 8.09 5.31
C PHE A 26 -1.99 7.05 5.83
N THR A 27 -1.79 7.08 7.14
CA THR A 27 -0.94 6.13 7.89
C THR A 27 -1.66 5.54 9.09
N THR A 28 -2.93 5.92 9.32
CA THR A 28 -3.68 5.52 10.50
C THR A 28 -5.15 5.27 10.18
N ILE A 29 -5.66 4.12 10.62
CA ILE A 29 -7.09 3.80 10.68
C ILE A 29 -7.56 4.04 12.11
N ASN A 30 -8.58 4.88 12.28
CA ASN A 30 -9.21 5.11 13.59
C ASN A 30 -10.48 4.28 13.69
N ALA A 31 -10.55 3.37 14.66
CA ALA A 31 -11.69 2.49 14.87
C ALA A 31 -12.19 2.54 16.33
N PRO A 32 -13.51 2.49 16.59
CA PRO A 32 -14.02 2.52 17.96
C PRO A 32 -13.75 1.20 18.70
N GLN A 33 -13.70 0.08 17.98
CA GLN A 33 -13.47 -1.27 18.49
C GLN A 33 -12.83 -2.14 17.40
N VAL A 34 -12.26 -3.26 17.81
CA VAL A 34 -11.69 -4.30 16.94
C VAL A 34 -12.40 -5.64 17.17
N PRO A 35 -12.49 -6.53 16.17
CA PRO A 35 -11.94 -6.39 14.82
C PRO A 35 -12.60 -5.28 14.01
N VAL A 36 -11.81 -4.54 13.23
CA VAL A 36 -12.32 -3.53 12.29
C VAL A 36 -12.09 -4.00 10.86
N VAL A 37 -13.10 -3.84 10.01
CA VAL A 37 -12.99 -4.11 8.58
C VAL A 37 -12.87 -2.78 7.85
N HIS A 38 -11.71 -2.52 7.23
CA HIS A 38 -11.53 -1.35 6.37
C HIS A 38 -12.14 -1.63 4.99
N PRO A 39 -13.14 -0.85 4.55
CA PRO A 39 -13.96 -1.23 3.40
C PRO A 39 -13.16 -1.25 2.09
N GLN A 40 -12.32 -0.23 1.89
CA GLN A 40 -11.50 -0.09 0.70
C GLN A 40 -10.30 0.82 0.96
N MET A 41 -9.13 0.47 0.44
CA MET A 41 -7.95 1.35 0.36
C MET A 41 -7.16 1.03 -0.90
N LYS A 42 -6.24 1.91 -1.27
CA LYS A 42 -5.29 1.71 -2.35
C LYS A 42 -3.89 1.61 -1.76
N LEU A 43 -3.13 0.62 -2.18
CA LEU A 43 -1.68 0.62 -2.01
C LEU A 43 -1.06 1.10 -3.30
N VAL A 44 -0.22 2.13 -3.20
CA VAL A 44 0.38 2.78 -4.37
C VAL A 44 1.88 2.74 -4.26
N THR A 45 2.54 2.20 -5.29
CA THR A 45 3.99 2.28 -5.42
C THR A 45 4.41 2.90 -6.74
N GLN A 46 5.55 3.57 -6.72
CA GLN A 46 6.30 3.95 -7.92
C GLN A 46 7.74 3.50 -7.75
N PHE A 47 8.19 2.66 -8.66
CA PHE A 47 9.56 2.17 -8.74
C PHE A 47 10.27 2.80 -9.94
N GLU A 48 11.55 3.11 -9.77
CA GLU A 48 12.45 3.56 -10.81
C GLU A 48 13.48 2.48 -11.11
N PHE A 49 13.66 2.18 -12.39
CA PHE A 49 14.55 1.14 -12.88
C PHE A 49 15.54 1.72 -13.87
N ASP A 50 16.76 1.18 -13.87
CA ASP A 50 17.73 1.43 -14.91
C ASP A 50 17.25 0.79 -16.23
N ALA A 51 17.68 1.35 -17.37
CA ALA A 51 17.25 0.88 -18.69
C ALA A 51 17.58 -0.61 -18.95
N SER A 52 18.61 -1.16 -18.29
CA SER A 52 18.98 -2.57 -18.37
C SER A 52 18.07 -3.53 -17.57
N GLU A 53 17.20 -3.00 -16.71
CA GLU A 53 16.35 -3.81 -15.81
C GLU A 53 14.98 -4.16 -16.42
N ALA A 54 14.76 -3.88 -17.71
CA ALA A 54 13.52 -4.14 -18.44
C ALA A 54 13.16 -5.64 -18.48
N GLY A 55 11.86 -5.94 -18.45
CA GLY A 55 11.34 -7.31 -18.45
C GLY A 55 10.22 -7.54 -17.46
N GLN A 56 9.79 -8.79 -17.35
CA GLN A 56 8.77 -9.22 -16.40
C GLN A 56 9.41 -9.55 -15.05
N ARG A 57 8.78 -9.12 -13.96
CA ARG A 57 9.23 -9.40 -12.58
C ARG A 57 8.05 -9.79 -11.69
N PRO A 58 8.18 -10.81 -10.83
CA PRO A 58 7.19 -11.10 -9.81
C PRO A 58 7.10 -9.94 -8.81
N LEU A 59 5.88 -9.52 -8.52
CA LEU A 59 5.54 -8.55 -7.47
C LEU A 59 4.68 -9.28 -6.44
N ARG A 60 5.01 -9.15 -5.16
CA ARG A 60 4.22 -9.67 -4.04
C ARG A 60 3.98 -8.58 -3.02
N VAL A 61 2.79 -8.54 -2.45
CA VAL A 61 2.43 -7.64 -1.35
C VAL A 61 1.92 -8.50 -0.21
N THR A 62 2.40 -8.26 1.00
CA THR A 62 1.89 -8.89 2.22
C THR A 62 1.55 -7.85 3.26
N LEU A 63 0.50 -8.10 4.02
CA LEU A 63 0.17 -7.39 5.24
C LEU A 63 0.61 -8.25 6.43
N VAL A 64 1.40 -7.68 7.32
CA VAL A 64 1.80 -8.33 8.58
C VAL A 64 1.32 -7.52 9.79
N ASP A 65 1.08 -8.20 10.90
CA ASP A 65 0.84 -7.59 12.22
C ASP A 65 2.15 -7.28 12.97
N ASP A 66 2.03 -6.81 14.23
CA ASP A 66 3.14 -6.41 15.09
C ASP A 66 4.08 -7.57 15.47
N ASP A 67 3.53 -8.78 15.56
CA ASP A 67 4.26 -10.03 15.76
C ASP A 67 4.90 -10.57 14.45
N GLY A 68 4.62 -9.92 13.32
CA GLY A 68 5.13 -10.29 12.00
C GLY A 68 4.38 -11.44 11.33
N HIS A 69 3.20 -11.81 11.84
CA HIS A 69 2.34 -12.80 11.20
C HIS A 69 1.69 -12.22 9.96
N GLU A 70 1.74 -12.96 8.85
CA GLU A 70 1.09 -12.57 7.61
C GLU A 70 -0.43 -12.76 7.73
N LEU A 71 -1.17 -11.66 7.62
CA LEU A 71 -2.64 -11.64 7.64
C LEU A 71 -3.24 -11.76 6.24
N PHE A 72 -2.50 -11.30 5.23
CA PHE A 72 -2.94 -11.24 3.85
C PHE A 72 -1.74 -11.18 2.91
N GLY A 73 -1.86 -11.84 1.75
CA GLY A 73 -0.85 -11.82 0.71
C GLY A 73 -1.46 -11.89 -0.68
N ILE A 74 -0.95 -11.09 -1.60
CA ILE A 74 -1.28 -11.13 -3.03
C ILE A 74 -0.01 -11.06 -3.87
N GLY A 75 -0.07 -11.67 -5.04
CA GLY A 75 1.05 -11.69 -5.97
C GLY A 75 0.60 -11.52 -7.41
N GLY A 76 1.52 -11.07 -8.25
CA GLY A 76 1.33 -10.91 -9.68
C GLY A 76 2.66 -10.75 -10.40
N THR A 77 2.59 -10.39 -11.68
CA THR A 77 3.77 -10.09 -12.48
C THR A 77 3.61 -8.70 -13.05
N VAL A 78 4.64 -7.88 -12.91
CA VAL A 78 4.73 -6.55 -13.51
C VAL A 78 5.67 -6.59 -14.70
N THR A 79 5.41 -5.75 -15.70
CA THR A 79 6.30 -5.60 -16.86
C THR A 79 6.94 -4.22 -16.84
N ILE A 80 8.25 -4.18 -16.75
CA ILE A 80 9.05 -2.97 -16.85
C ILE A 80 9.38 -2.75 -18.31
N GLN A 81 8.91 -1.64 -18.85
CA GLN A 81 9.16 -1.26 -20.24
C GLN A 81 10.47 -0.48 -20.32
N ALA A 82 11.34 -0.87 -21.25
CA ALA A 82 12.54 -0.11 -21.55
C ALA A 82 12.18 1.26 -22.12
N THR A 83 12.88 2.29 -21.66
CA THR A 83 12.85 3.61 -22.30
C THR A 83 13.79 3.58 -23.52
N HIS A 84 13.40 4.25 -24.60
CA HIS A 84 14.17 4.23 -25.85
C HIS A 84 15.33 5.23 -25.86
N ASP A 85 15.35 6.15 -24.90
CA ASP A 85 16.26 7.28 -24.78
C ASP A 85 17.28 7.13 -23.64
N GLY A 86 17.26 5.99 -22.94
CA GLY A 86 18.18 5.69 -21.83
C GLY A 86 17.81 6.37 -20.52
N HIS A 87 16.64 7.00 -20.42
CA HIS A 87 16.13 7.52 -19.14
C HIS A 87 15.67 6.39 -18.21
N PRO A 88 15.66 6.57 -16.88
CA PRO A 88 15.11 5.57 -15.98
C PRO A 88 13.64 5.25 -16.29
N ALA A 89 13.27 3.97 -16.25
CA ALA A 89 11.90 3.53 -16.43
C ALA A 89 11.11 3.67 -15.12
N LEU A 90 9.90 4.24 -15.20
CA LEU A 90 9.00 4.35 -14.05
C LEU A 90 7.88 3.32 -14.14
N LEU A 91 7.70 2.56 -13.06
CA LEU A 91 6.62 1.61 -12.90
C LEU A 91 5.69 2.09 -11.79
N ASN A 92 4.51 2.59 -12.18
CA ASN A 92 3.43 2.90 -11.25
C ASN A 92 2.59 1.65 -11.02
N GLN A 93 2.35 1.27 -9.77
CA GLN A 93 1.42 0.20 -9.40
C GLN A 93 0.37 0.73 -8.43
N ILE A 94 -0.88 0.38 -8.70
CA ILE A 94 -2.03 0.67 -7.85
C ILE A 94 -2.70 -0.66 -7.56
N VAL A 95 -2.73 -1.03 -6.29
CA VAL A 95 -3.38 -2.24 -5.81
C VAL A 95 -4.64 -1.86 -5.06
N ASP A 96 -5.75 -2.45 -5.48
CA ASP A 96 -7.05 -2.27 -4.86
C ASP A 96 -7.24 -3.28 -3.75
N LEU A 97 -7.32 -2.79 -2.52
CA LEU A 97 -7.52 -3.61 -1.33
C LEU A 97 -8.93 -3.33 -0.80
N SER A 98 -9.73 -4.38 -0.63
CA SER A 98 -11.10 -4.27 -0.15
C SER A 98 -11.36 -5.25 0.99
N GLN A 99 -12.22 -4.84 1.92
CA GLN A 99 -12.66 -5.66 3.05
C GLN A 99 -11.52 -6.25 3.89
N LEU A 100 -10.42 -5.50 4.08
CA LEU A 100 -9.31 -5.95 4.93
C LEU A 100 -9.72 -5.86 6.40
N ALA A 101 -9.57 -6.97 7.11
CA ALA A 101 -9.87 -7.07 8.54
C ALA A 101 -8.60 -6.90 9.38
N PHE A 102 -8.70 -6.07 10.41
CA PHE A 102 -7.65 -5.83 11.38
C PHE A 102 -8.14 -6.33 12.75
N PRO A 103 -7.56 -7.42 13.28
CA PRO A 103 -8.07 -8.09 14.47
C PRO A 103 -7.82 -7.32 15.78
N ALA A 104 -6.78 -6.49 15.82
CA ALA A 104 -6.33 -5.77 17.00
C ALA A 104 -5.97 -4.31 16.70
N PHE A 105 -5.96 -3.47 17.73
CA PHE A 105 -5.28 -2.18 17.67
C PHE A 105 -3.77 -2.43 17.72
N GLY A 106 -2.99 -1.66 16.96
CA GLY A 106 -1.55 -1.85 16.91
C GLY A 106 -0.95 -1.45 15.58
N ASP A 107 0.33 -1.76 15.45
CA ASP A 107 1.11 -1.52 14.25
C ASP A 107 0.95 -2.69 13.27
N TYR A 108 0.83 -2.33 12.01
CA TYR A 108 0.79 -3.24 10.87
C TYR A 108 1.74 -2.72 9.81
N GLU A 109 2.16 -3.61 8.91
CA GLU A 109 3.07 -3.23 7.83
C GLU A 109 2.70 -3.93 6.53
N PHE A 110 2.57 -3.14 5.46
CA PHE A 110 2.56 -3.70 4.11
C PHE A 110 4.01 -3.84 3.63
N ARG A 111 4.42 -5.06 3.31
CA ARG A 111 5.71 -5.35 2.68
C ARG A 111 5.51 -5.65 1.21
N ILE A 112 6.25 -4.95 0.37
CA ILE A 112 6.19 -5.08 -1.08
C ILE A 112 7.51 -5.70 -1.53
N TYR A 113 7.41 -6.82 -2.23
CA TYR A 113 8.54 -7.58 -2.73
C TYR A 113 8.57 -7.53 -4.25
N LEU A 114 9.76 -7.34 -4.80
CA LEU A 114 10.05 -7.47 -6.22
C LEU A 114 11.22 -8.43 -6.36
N ASP A 115 11.07 -9.49 -7.17
CA ASP A 115 12.09 -10.56 -7.29
C ASP A 115 12.53 -11.14 -5.93
N ASP A 116 11.56 -11.31 -5.02
CA ASP A 116 11.76 -11.78 -3.64
C ASP A 116 12.55 -10.84 -2.70
N GLU A 117 12.99 -9.68 -3.18
CA GLU A 117 13.60 -8.63 -2.35
C GLU A 117 12.56 -7.63 -1.86
N VAL A 118 12.68 -7.17 -0.60
CA VAL A 118 11.81 -6.11 -0.06
C VAL A 118 12.12 -4.81 -0.80
N ALA A 119 11.19 -4.39 -1.66
CA ALA A 119 11.27 -3.14 -2.40
C ALA A 119 10.77 -1.97 -1.56
N ALA A 120 9.74 -2.18 -0.73
CA ALA A 120 9.19 -1.13 0.13
C ALA A 120 8.43 -1.71 1.33
N GLU A 121 8.37 -0.93 2.39
CA GLU A 121 7.58 -1.19 3.60
C GLU A 121 6.71 0.04 3.87
N ILE A 122 5.43 -0.18 4.14
CA ILE A 122 4.46 0.89 4.40
C ILE A 122 3.82 0.62 5.76
N PRO A 123 4.17 1.40 6.81
CA PRO A 123 3.59 1.24 8.13
C PRO A 123 2.14 1.75 8.15
N LEU A 124 1.31 1.05 8.92
CA LEU A 124 -0.09 1.37 9.16
C LEU A 124 -0.43 1.19 10.63
N LEU A 125 -0.92 2.24 11.28
CA LEU A 125 -1.42 2.18 12.65
C LEU A 125 -2.93 1.95 12.67
N VAL A 126 -3.42 0.96 13.40
CA VAL A 126 -4.84 0.84 13.76
C VAL A 126 -5.02 1.35 15.18
N ALA A 127 -5.56 2.55 15.30
CA ALA A 127 -5.72 3.27 16.57
C ALA A 127 -7.17 3.21 17.06
N GLN A 128 -7.33 3.19 18.38
CA GLN A 128 -8.64 3.38 18.99
C GLN A 128 -9.09 4.84 18.82
N ALA A 129 -10.24 5.04 18.19
CA ALA A 129 -10.83 6.35 18.03
C ALA A 129 -11.17 6.92 19.41
N LYS A 130 -10.55 8.05 19.79
CA LYS A 130 -10.98 8.81 20.97
C LYS A 130 -12.36 9.39 20.67
N GLN A 131 -13.39 8.96 21.41
CA GLN A 131 -14.69 9.62 21.35
C GLN A 131 -14.50 11.11 21.64
N PRO A 132 -15.02 12.03 20.80
CA PRO A 132 -15.02 13.44 21.15
C PRO A 132 -15.81 13.62 22.46
N PRO A 133 -15.31 14.38 23.44
CA PRO A 133 -16.04 14.65 24.67
C PRO A 133 -17.34 15.38 24.32
N GLY A 134 -18.47 14.67 24.39
CA GLY A 134 -19.80 15.21 24.06
C GLY A 134 -20.82 14.19 23.53
N GLN A 135 -20.41 12.98 23.13
CA GLN A 135 -21.34 11.90 22.76
C GLN A 135 -21.26 10.74 23.76
N GLN A 136 -21.57 11.02 25.02
CA GLN A 136 -22.00 9.97 25.95
C GLN A 136 -23.47 9.69 25.67
N PRO A 137 -23.88 8.46 25.34
CA PRO A 137 -25.29 8.13 25.25
C PRO A 137 -25.93 8.40 26.61
N ALA A 138 -27.01 9.18 26.61
CA ALA A 138 -27.80 9.44 27.81
C ALA A 138 -28.21 8.09 28.41
N ALA A 139 -27.90 7.92 29.70
CA ALA A 139 -28.30 6.77 30.51
C ALA A 139 -29.81 6.73 30.71
#